data_AF-A0A7J2LGP9-F1
#
_entry.id   AF-A0A7J2LGP9-F1
#
_cell.length_a   1.000
_cell.length_b   1.000
_cell.length_c   1.000
_cell.angle_alpha   90.00
_cell.angle_beta   90.00
_cell.angle_gamma   90.00
#
_symmetry.space_group_name_H-M   'P 1'
#
loop_
_entity.id
_entity.type
_entity.pdbx_description
1 polymer ?
#
loop_
_entity_poly.entity_id
_entity_poly.type
_entity_poly.pdbx_seq_one_letter_code
_entity_poly.pdbx_strand_id
1 'polypeptide(L)'
;MNDPNVEVKPVIKNGKVIRLEVCGMEWPLKKSIPVEDLLKVTESIQTLGEYVDFSGMRSIKPALEEWQPEEIYKFLEECNEVQRTFLKLLAENGEMTKEQLVDVMKKILNKPDFRGWDLGGALAGMGIRMGRLKKEPLYYIEKRRTGGKVTHYYRINEKYRQTIRKWFESHQ
;
A
#
# COMPACT_ATOMS: atom_id res chain seq x y z
N MET A 1 -32.27 12.23 -9.45
CA MET A 1 -31.05 12.60 -10.21
C MET A 1 -30.15 13.29 -9.21
N ASN A 2 -29.07 12.63 -8.79
CA ASN A 2 -28.18 13.20 -7.77
C ASN A 2 -27.30 14.26 -8.44
N ASP A 3 -27.43 15.49 -7.97
CA ASP A 3 -26.59 16.63 -8.32
C ASP A 3 -25.12 16.28 -7.99
N PRO A 4 -24.20 16.16 -8.97
CA PRO A 4 -22.83 15.76 -8.69
C PRO A 4 -22.08 17.01 -8.24
N ASN A 5 -22.34 17.47 -7.02
CA ASN A 5 -21.55 18.57 -6.47
C ASN A 5 -20.11 18.06 -6.28
N VAL A 6 -19.24 18.42 -7.22
CA VAL A 6 -17.82 18.02 -7.23
C VAL A 6 -17.16 18.63 -6.00
N GLU A 7 -16.80 17.79 -5.04
CA GLU A 7 -16.19 18.24 -3.79
C GLU A 7 -14.72 18.63 -4.05
N VAL A 8 -14.38 19.91 -3.91
CA VAL A 8 -13.01 20.42 -4.04
C VAL A 8 -12.50 20.91 -2.69
N LYS A 9 -11.42 20.32 -2.19
CA LYS A 9 -10.76 20.63 -0.92
C LYS A 9 -9.34 21.15 -1.14
N PRO A 10 -9.13 22.47 -1.11
CA PRO A 10 -7.80 23.06 -1.16
C PRO A 10 -7.14 23.07 0.22
N VAL A 11 -5.82 22.90 0.26
CA VAL A 11 -4.98 23.23 1.43
C VAL A 11 -4.17 24.47 1.11
N ILE A 12 -4.43 25.54 1.86
CA ILE A 12 -3.83 26.86 1.63
C ILE A 12 -2.73 27.11 2.66
N LYS A 13 -1.56 27.54 2.19
CA LYS A 13 -0.44 27.99 3.02
C LYS A 13 0.23 29.19 2.37
N ASN A 14 0.45 30.26 3.13
CA ASN A 14 1.11 31.49 2.67
C ASN A 14 0.48 32.06 1.38
N GLY A 15 -0.85 32.13 1.32
CA GLY A 15 -1.59 32.66 0.16
C GLY A 15 -1.57 31.77 -1.09
N LYS A 16 -1.16 30.50 -0.97
CA LYS A 16 -1.11 29.55 -2.09
C LYS A 16 -1.75 28.23 -1.72
N VAL A 17 -2.45 27.62 -2.67
CA VAL A 17 -2.90 26.24 -2.59
C VAL A 17 -1.71 25.33 -2.85
N ILE A 18 -1.32 24.57 -1.84
CA ILE A 18 -0.17 23.65 -1.89
C ILE A 18 -0.60 22.20 -2.12
N ARG A 19 -1.87 21.89 -1.86
CA ARG A 19 -2.48 20.59 -2.10
C ARG A 19 -3.93 20.79 -2.51
N LEU A 20 -4.40 20.01 -3.46
CA LEU A 20 -5.77 20.04 -3.95
C LEU A 20 -6.33 18.62 -3.94
N GLU A 21 -7.45 18.42 -3.25
CA GLU A 21 -8.17 17.16 -3.26
C GLU A 21 -9.50 17.37 -3.99
N VAL A 22 -9.80 16.54 -4.98
CA VAL A 22 -11.04 16.57 -5.76
C VAL A 22 -11.73 15.23 -5.59
N CYS A 23 -12.97 15.24 -5.08
CA CYS A 23 -13.74 14.04 -4.75
C CYS A 23 -12.88 13.01 -4.01
N GLY A 24 -12.18 13.42 -2.94
CA GLY A 24 -11.35 12.53 -2.11
C GLY A 24 -10.05 12.03 -2.74
N MET A 25 -9.69 12.48 -3.95
CA MET A 25 -8.43 12.15 -4.60
C MET A 25 -7.48 13.35 -4.56
N GLU A 26 -6.27 13.17 -4.06
CA GLU A 26 -5.24 14.19 -4.15
C GLU A 26 -4.77 14.34 -5.60
N TRP A 27 -4.91 15.55 -6.15
CA TRP A 27 -4.45 15.89 -7.49
C TRP A 27 -3.03 16.48 -7.40
N PRO A 28 -2.02 15.83 -8.00
CA PRO A 28 -0.65 16.31 -7.92
C PRO A 28 -0.51 17.63 -8.68
N LEU A 29 -0.15 18.69 -7.96
CA LEU A 29 0.04 20.02 -8.53
C LEU A 29 1.45 20.13 -9.15
N LYS A 30 1.54 20.56 -10.41
CA LYS A 30 2.83 20.88 -11.05
C LYS A 30 3.53 22.08 -10.39
N LYS A 31 2.75 22.99 -9.82
CA LYS A 31 3.18 24.18 -9.07
C LYS A 31 2.06 24.58 -8.11
N SER A 32 2.39 25.27 -7.03
CA SER A 32 1.40 25.86 -6.13
C SER A 32 0.49 26.83 -6.87
N ILE A 33 -0.81 26.83 -6.57
CA ILE A 33 -1.79 27.72 -7.21
C ILE A 33 -1.93 28.98 -6.33
N PRO A 34 -1.80 30.20 -6.86
CA PRO A 34 -2.13 31.42 -6.13
C PRO A 34 -3.59 31.39 -5.64
N VAL A 35 -3.87 31.88 -4.42
CA VAL A 35 -5.24 31.81 -3.87
C VAL A 35 -6.25 32.60 -4.70
N GLU A 36 -5.78 33.61 -5.42
CA GLU A 36 -6.58 34.42 -6.34
C GLU A 36 -7.13 33.59 -7.52
N ASP A 37 -6.39 32.55 -7.92
CA ASP A 37 -6.78 31.63 -8.99
C ASP A 37 -7.68 30.48 -8.50
N LEU A 38 -7.89 30.32 -7.19
CA LEU A 38 -8.59 29.17 -6.62
C LEU A 38 -10.04 29.06 -7.12
N LEU A 39 -10.75 30.18 -7.23
CA LEU A 39 -12.13 30.18 -7.72
C LEU A 39 -12.20 29.65 -9.15
N LYS A 40 -11.35 30.18 -10.03
CA LYS A 40 -11.27 29.76 -11.44
C LYS A 40 -10.93 28.28 -11.59
N VAL A 41 -10.01 27.78 -10.77
CA VAL A 41 -9.65 26.34 -10.76
C VAL A 41 -10.84 25.49 -10.31
N THR A 42 -11.55 25.92 -9.26
CA THR A 42 -12.71 25.19 -8.72
C THR A 42 -13.84 25.13 -9.76
N GLU A 43 -14.16 26.25 -10.40
CA GLU A 43 -15.16 26.32 -11.47
C GLU A 43 -14.80 25.41 -12.64
N SER A 44 -13.54 25.43 -13.07
CA SER A 44 -13.05 24.55 -14.15
C SER A 44 -13.21 23.06 -13.80
N ILE A 45 -12.97 22.69 -12.54
CA ILE A 45 -13.14 21.32 -12.04
C ILE A 45 -14.62 20.94 -11.98
N GLN A 46 -15.50 21.87 -11.57
CA GLN A 46 -16.94 21.66 -11.58
C GLN A 46 -17.46 21.43 -13.01
N THR A 47 -17.08 22.28 -13.97
CA THR A 47 -17.44 22.10 -15.38
C THR A 47 -16.94 20.76 -15.91
N LEU A 48 -15.71 20.34 -15.54
CA LEU A 48 -15.20 19.04 -15.95
C LEU A 48 -16.02 17.87 -15.37
N GLY A 49 -16.56 18.03 -14.16
CA GLY A 49 -17.41 17.03 -13.49
C GLY A 49 -18.75 16.77 -14.16
N GLU A 50 -19.21 17.66 -15.05
CA GLU A 50 -20.39 17.41 -15.89
C GLU A 50 -20.15 16.30 -16.92
N TYR A 51 -18.88 16.10 -17.31
CA TYR A 51 -18.48 15.15 -18.34
C TYR A 51 -17.67 13.96 -17.79
N VAL A 52 -17.07 14.11 -16.62
CA VAL A 52 -16.07 13.18 -16.08
C VAL A 52 -16.51 12.63 -14.74
N ASP A 53 -16.63 11.30 -14.65
CA ASP A 53 -16.82 10.61 -13.36
C ASP A 53 -15.50 10.53 -12.58
N PHE A 54 -15.25 11.56 -11.76
CA PHE A 54 -14.10 11.59 -10.85
C PHE A 54 -14.12 10.46 -9.80
N SER A 55 -15.30 9.96 -9.44
CA SER A 55 -15.41 8.87 -8.47
C SER A 55 -14.92 7.55 -9.06
N GLY A 56 -15.23 7.30 -10.35
CA GLY A 56 -14.70 6.19 -11.14
C GLY A 56 -13.20 6.29 -11.44
N MET A 57 -12.61 7.49 -11.41
CA MET A 57 -11.16 7.64 -11.52
C MET A 57 -10.39 7.12 -10.29
N ARG A 58 -11.02 7.05 -9.11
CA ARG A 58 -10.39 6.44 -7.91
C ARG A 58 -10.01 4.98 -8.14
N SER A 59 -10.67 4.30 -9.07
CA SER A 59 -10.43 2.91 -9.45
C SER A 59 -9.33 2.70 -10.48
N ILE A 60 -8.76 3.76 -11.07
CA ILE A 60 -7.60 3.62 -11.98
C ILE A 60 -6.34 3.42 -11.13
N LYS A 61 -6.29 2.33 -10.36
CA LYS A 61 -5.00 1.77 -9.96
C LYS A 61 -4.31 1.38 -11.27
N PRO A 62 -3.04 1.76 -11.50
CA PRO A 62 -2.31 1.21 -12.63
C PRO A 62 -2.45 -0.31 -12.56
N ALA A 63 -2.80 -0.94 -13.69
CA ALA A 63 -2.86 -2.40 -13.76
C ALA A 63 -1.51 -2.92 -13.25
N LEU A 64 -1.54 -3.58 -12.09
CA LEU A 64 -0.35 -4.16 -11.52
C LEU A 64 -0.02 -5.40 -12.32
N GLU A 65 1.25 -5.54 -12.67
CA GLU A 65 1.72 -6.70 -13.39
C GLU A 65 1.78 -7.90 -12.47
N GLU A 66 1.39 -9.05 -13.00
CA GLU A 66 1.56 -10.32 -12.31
C GLU A 66 3.05 -10.65 -12.17
N TRP A 67 3.39 -11.38 -11.11
CA TRP A 67 4.74 -11.91 -10.97
C TRP A 67 4.92 -13.18 -11.79
N GLN A 68 6.01 -13.25 -12.54
CA GLN A 68 6.55 -14.52 -13.01
C GLN A 68 7.33 -15.22 -11.88
N PRO A 69 7.41 -16.56 -11.86
CA PRO A 69 8.10 -17.29 -10.81
C PRO A 69 9.55 -16.85 -10.59
N GLU A 70 10.29 -16.61 -11.67
CA GLU A 70 11.69 -16.20 -11.64
C GLU A 70 11.87 -14.81 -11.02
N GLU A 71 10.90 -13.92 -11.25
CA GLU A 71 10.90 -12.58 -10.65
C GLU A 71 10.66 -12.65 -9.13
N ILE A 72 9.81 -13.56 -8.66
CA ILE A 72 9.62 -13.81 -7.23
C ILE A 72 10.91 -14.30 -6.60
N TYR A 73 11.61 -15.24 -7.24
CA TYR A 73 12.86 -15.78 -6.72
C TYR A 73 13.93 -14.70 -6.60
N LYS A 74 14.12 -13.89 -7.64
CA LYS A 74 15.02 -12.74 -7.60
C LYS A 74 14.62 -11.75 -6.50
N PHE A 75 13.33 -11.47 -6.34
CA PHE A 75 12.85 -10.59 -5.28
C PHE A 75 13.16 -11.15 -3.88
N LEU A 76 13.07 -12.47 -3.68
CA LEU A 76 13.38 -13.15 -2.42
C LEU A 76 14.89 -13.16 -2.14
N GLU A 77 15.73 -13.31 -3.15
CA GLU A 77 17.19 -13.16 -3.04
C GLU A 77 17.58 -11.76 -2.58
N GLU A 78 16.92 -10.73 -3.10
CA GLU A 78 17.14 -9.33 -2.70
C GLU A 78 16.47 -8.97 -1.36
N CYS A 79 15.64 -9.84 -0.77
CA CYS A 79 15.08 -9.61 0.55
C CYS A 79 16.16 -9.76 1.62
N ASN A 80 16.13 -8.90 2.63
CA ASN A 80 16.92 -9.13 3.84
C ASN A 80 16.33 -10.26 4.69
N GLU A 81 17.06 -10.69 5.72
CA GLU A 81 16.65 -11.78 6.60
C GLU A 81 15.24 -11.58 7.21
N VAL A 82 14.95 -10.39 7.74
CA VAL A 82 13.64 -10.05 8.33
C VAL A 82 12.51 -10.20 7.29
N GLN A 83 12.73 -9.69 6.08
CA GLN A 83 11.76 -9.76 4.98
C GLN A 83 11.54 -11.21 4.53
N ARG A 84 12.61 -12.00 4.39
CA ARG A 84 12.53 -13.42 4.03
C ARG A 84 11.78 -14.21 5.09
N THR A 85 12.13 -14.04 6.37
CA THR A 85 11.45 -14.72 7.48
C THR A 85 9.96 -14.38 7.52
N PHE A 86 9.59 -13.12 7.30
CA PHE A 86 8.19 -12.72 7.23
C PHE A 86 7.44 -13.42 6.08
N LEU A 87 7.99 -13.40 4.86
CA LEU A 87 7.34 -14.04 3.69
C LEU A 87 7.27 -15.57 3.85
N LYS A 88 8.29 -16.20 4.44
CA LYS A 88 8.29 -17.63 4.77
C LYS A 88 7.14 -17.98 5.71
N LEU A 89 7.03 -17.25 6.83
CA LEU A 89 5.98 -17.47 7.81
C LEU A 89 4.58 -17.34 7.21
N LEU A 90 4.36 -16.32 6.37
CA LEU A 90 3.08 -16.16 5.68
C LEU A 90 2.83 -17.24 4.63
N ALA A 91 3.85 -17.70 3.90
CA ALA A 91 3.69 -18.78 2.94
C ALA A 91 3.32 -20.11 3.63
N GLU A 92 3.85 -20.35 4.82
CA GLU A 92 3.55 -21.53 5.63
C GLU A 92 2.15 -21.45 6.26
N ASN A 93 1.81 -20.32 6.90
CA ASN A 93 0.61 -20.19 7.74
C ASN A 93 -0.60 -19.57 7.02
N GLY A 94 -0.40 -18.91 5.87
CA GLY A 94 -1.43 -18.21 5.10
C GLY A 94 -1.79 -16.84 5.69
N GLU A 95 -2.29 -16.79 6.93
CA GLU A 95 -2.65 -15.57 7.64
C GLU A 95 -2.10 -15.57 9.07
N MET A 96 -1.58 -14.43 9.53
CA MET A 96 -1.07 -14.25 10.89
C MET A 96 -1.37 -12.85 11.42
N THR A 97 -1.57 -12.72 12.73
CA THR A 97 -1.66 -11.41 13.39
C THR A 97 -0.28 -10.79 13.59
N LYS A 98 -0.23 -9.46 13.82
CA LYS A 98 1.00 -8.75 14.17
C LYS A 98 1.69 -9.35 15.38
N GLU A 99 0.92 -9.63 16.43
CA GLU A 99 1.42 -10.20 17.68
C GLU A 99 2.08 -11.56 17.44
N GLN A 100 1.39 -12.47 16.73
CA GLN A 100 1.95 -13.78 16.37
C GLN A 100 3.23 -13.65 15.53
N LEU A 101 3.24 -12.78 14.52
CA LEU A 101 4.43 -12.57 13.69
C LEU A 101 5.61 -12.07 14.51
N VAL A 102 5.42 -11.05 15.34
CA VAL A 102 6.51 -10.49 16.15
C VAL A 102 7.06 -11.56 17.11
N ASP A 103 6.20 -12.31 17.77
CA ASP A 103 6.63 -13.32 18.74
C ASP A 103 7.38 -14.49 18.09
N VAL A 104 6.94 -14.93 16.90
CA VAL A 104 7.63 -15.98 16.14
C VAL A 104 8.93 -15.48 15.53
N MET A 105 8.93 -14.27 14.95
CA MET A 105 10.12 -13.68 14.35
C MET A 105 11.22 -13.41 15.37
N LYS A 106 10.90 -12.99 16.60
CA LYS A 106 11.89 -12.87 17.69
C LYS A 106 12.69 -14.15 17.90
N LYS A 107 12.00 -15.29 17.87
CA LYS A 107 12.60 -16.62 18.08
C LYS A 107 13.44 -17.03 16.88
N ILE A 108 12.90 -16.90 15.66
CA ILE A 108 13.60 -17.33 14.43
C ILE A 108 14.84 -16.47 14.17
N LEU A 109 14.75 -15.16 14.37
CA LEU A 109 15.85 -14.22 14.13
C LEU A 109 16.84 -14.15 15.29
N ASN A 110 16.59 -14.87 16.39
CA ASN A 110 17.34 -14.77 17.64
C ASN A 110 17.53 -13.31 18.12
N LYS A 111 16.48 -12.48 17.97
CA LYS A 111 16.46 -11.05 18.31
C LYS A 111 15.36 -10.77 19.32
N PRO A 112 15.65 -10.85 20.63
CA PRO A 112 14.64 -10.68 21.68
C PRO A 112 14.05 -9.25 21.71
N ASP A 113 14.78 -8.27 21.19
CA ASP A 113 14.41 -6.87 21.08
C ASP A 113 13.61 -6.53 19.81
N PHE A 114 13.38 -7.49 18.90
CA PHE A 114 12.57 -7.30 17.70
C PHE A 114 11.14 -6.89 18.07
N ARG A 115 10.64 -5.82 17.46
CA ARG A 115 9.34 -5.21 17.78
C ARG A 115 8.56 -4.88 16.52
N GLY A 116 7.31 -4.46 16.71
CA GLY A 116 6.41 -4.16 15.60
C GLY A 116 6.86 -3.03 14.66
N TRP A 117 7.72 -2.10 15.12
CA TRP A 117 8.34 -1.06 14.28
C TRP A 117 9.41 -1.63 13.32
N ASP A 118 10.19 -2.64 13.71
CA ASP A 118 11.17 -3.32 12.87
C ASP A 118 10.47 -4.05 11.72
N LEU A 119 9.39 -4.76 12.07
CA LEU A 119 8.49 -5.35 11.08
C LEU A 119 7.94 -4.27 10.15
N GLY A 120 7.40 -3.18 10.71
CA GLY A 120 6.87 -2.05 9.93
C GLY A 120 7.87 -1.49 8.91
N GLY A 121 9.14 -1.30 9.32
CA GLY A 121 10.21 -0.84 8.44
C GLY A 121 10.53 -1.83 7.32
N ALA A 122 10.63 -3.12 7.65
CA ALA A 122 10.87 -4.18 6.66
C ALA A 122 9.76 -4.25 5.60
N LEU A 123 8.49 -4.16 6.04
CA LEU A 123 7.32 -4.18 5.17
C LEU A 123 7.21 -2.92 4.32
N ALA A 124 7.55 -1.75 4.86
CA ALA A 124 7.58 -0.50 4.08
C ALA A 124 8.61 -0.61 2.93
N GLY A 125 9.79 -1.15 3.21
CA GLY A 125 10.82 -1.40 2.19
C GLY A 125 10.33 -2.34 1.07
N MET A 126 9.68 -3.46 1.43
CA MET A 126 9.10 -4.37 0.44
C MET A 126 7.98 -3.69 -0.37
N GLY A 127 7.07 -2.97 0.30
CA GLY A 127 5.97 -2.26 -0.36
C GLY A 127 6.45 -1.23 -1.38
N ILE A 128 7.48 -0.44 -1.03
CA ILE A 128 8.11 0.51 -1.95
C ILE A 128 8.72 -0.21 -3.16
N ARG A 129 9.41 -1.33 -2.94
CA ARG A 129 10.05 -2.09 -4.03
C ARG A 129 9.01 -2.71 -4.97
N MET A 130 7.98 -3.38 -4.44
CA MET A 130 6.89 -3.93 -5.25
C MET A 130 6.17 -2.83 -6.04
N GLY A 131 5.92 -1.67 -5.40
CA GLY A 131 5.32 -0.51 -6.05
C GLY A 131 6.17 0.07 -7.18
N ARG A 132 7.49 0.17 -7.01
CA ARG A 132 8.42 0.61 -8.07
C ARG A 132 8.44 -0.35 -9.26
N LEU A 133 8.36 -1.65 -8.99
CA LEU A 133 8.27 -2.69 -10.01
C LEU A 133 6.89 -2.77 -10.66
N LYS A 134 5.90 -2.01 -10.16
CA LYS A 134 4.48 -2.07 -10.58
C LYS A 134 3.90 -3.49 -10.52
N LYS A 135 4.43 -4.32 -9.62
CA LYS A 135 3.97 -5.70 -9.45
C LYS A 135 2.84 -5.79 -8.44
N GLU A 136 2.03 -6.84 -8.57
CA GLU A 136 1.02 -7.18 -7.58
C GLU A 136 1.64 -7.36 -6.17
N PRO A 137 0.90 -7.10 -5.09
CA PRO A 137 1.40 -7.35 -3.75
C PRO A 137 1.58 -8.85 -3.50
N LEU A 138 2.70 -9.23 -2.87
CA LEU A 138 2.93 -10.60 -2.40
C LEU A 138 2.18 -10.92 -1.10
N TYR A 139 1.72 -9.89 -0.37
CA TYR A 139 0.95 -10.01 0.85
C TYR A 139 0.02 -8.81 1.05
N TYR A 140 -1.00 -8.98 1.87
CA TYR A 140 -1.98 -7.97 2.24
C TYR A 140 -1.91 -7.68 3.74
N ILE A 141 -2.22 -6.44 4.12
CA ILE A 141 -2.37 -6.02 5.52
C ILE A 141 -3.81 -5.54 5.70
N GLU A 142 -4.51 -6.16 6.63
CA GLU A 142 -5.88 -5.81 6.98
C GLU A 142 -5.97 -5.37 8.45
N LYS A 143 -6.72 -4.31 8.74
CA LYS A 143 -7.02 -3.90 10.11
C LYS A 143 -8.41 -4.40 10.45
N ARG A 144 -8.52 -5.33 11.40
CA ARG A 144 -9.82 -5.79 11.91
C ARG A 144 -10.03 -5.28 13.33
N ARG A 145 -11.26 -4.86 13.64
CA ARG A 145 -11.64 -4.42 14.97
C ARG A 145 -12.48 -5.50 15.63
N THR A 146 -12.00 -6.03 16.75
CA THR A 146 -12.69 -7.08 17.50
C THR A 146 -12.69 -6.70 18.97
N GLY A 147 -13.88 -6.60 19.59
CA GLY A 147 -14.01 -6.25 21.01
C GLY A 147 -13.38 -4.90 21.38
N GLY A 148 -13.48 -3.89 20.50
CA GLY A 148 -12.89 -2.56 20.72
C GLY A 148 -11.41 -2.43 20.39
N LYS A 149 -10.65 -3.54 20.30
CA LYS A 149 -9.23 -3.57 19.92
C LYS A 149 -9.05 -3.63 18.41
N VAL A 150 -8.10 -2.86 17.88
CA VAL A 150 -7.67 -2.94 16.46
C VAL A 150 -6.47 -3.88 16.37
N THR A 151 -6.59 -4.92 15.56
CA THR A 151 -5.53 -5.91 15.31
C THR A 151 -5.16 -5.87 13.82
N HIS A 152 -3.86 -5.94 13.52
CA HIS A 152 -3.39 -6.07 12.15
C HIS A 152 -3.26 -7.55 11.79
N TYR A 153 -3.86 -7.92 10.67
CA TYR A 153 -3.76 -9.24 10.06
C TYR A 153 -2.92 -9.12 8.79
N TYR A 154 -1.99 -10.05 8.63
CA TYR A 154 -1.11 -10.15 7.48
C TYR A 154 -1.44 -11.45 6.77
N ARG A 155 -1.71 -11.36 5.48
CA ARG A 155 -2.14 -12.51 4.67
C ARG A 155 -1.29 -12.61 3.42
N ILE A 156 -0.82 -13.80 3.08
CA ILE A 156 -0.13 -14.03 1.82
C ILE A 156 -1.09 -13.82 0.64
N ASN A 157 -0.57 -13.38 -0.50
CA ASN A 157 -1.32 -13.47 -1.75
C ASN A 157 -1.29 -14.92 -2.24
N GLU A 158 -2.46 -15.58 -2.22
CA GLU A 158 -2.58 -17.02 -2.46
C GLU A 158 -2.08 -17.44 -3.85
N LYS A 159 -2.17 -16.53 -4.83
CA LYS A 159 -1.63 -16.72 -6.18
C LYS A 159 -0.13 -17.04 -6.20
N TYR A 160 0.62 -16.47 -5.25
CA TYR A 160 2.08 -16.56 -5.19
C TYR A 160 2.60 -17.45 -4.05
N ARG A 161 1.70 -17.93 -3.19
CA ARG A 161 2.05 -18.70 -1.99
C ARG A 161 2.92 -19.92 -2.30
N GLN A 162 2.51 -20.72 -3.28
CA GLN A 162 3.23 -21.96 -3.62
C GLN A 162 4.61 -21.67 -4.21
N THR A 163 4.75 -20.62 -5.03
CA THR A 163 6.03 -20.23 -5.61
C THR A 163 7.00 -19.79 -4.53
N ILE A 164 6.55 -18.93 -3.60
CA ILE A 164 7.37 -18.49 -2.47
C ILE A 164 7.79 -19.70 -1.62
N ARG A 165 6.87 -20.62 -1.35
CA ARG A 165 7.15 -21.83 -0.57
C ARG A 165 8.22 -22.71 -1.22
N LYS A 166 8.08 -22.98 -2.53
CA LYS A 166 9.07 -23.76 -3.30
C LYS A 166 10.47 -23.17 -3.24
N TRP A 167 10.59 -21.84 -3.29
CA TRP A 167 11.88 -21.17 -3.19
C TRP A 167 12.57 -21.43 -1.84
N PHE A 168 11.80 -21.36 -0.73
CA PHE A 168 12.34 -21.66 0.59
C PHE A 168 12.67 -23.14 0.79
N GLU A 169 11.95 -24.05 0.12
CA GLU A 169 12.24 -25.49 0.15
C GLU A 169 13.54 -25.82 -0.62
N SER A 170 13.87 -25.07 -1.68
CA SER A 170 15.10 -25.28 -2.47
C SER A 170 16.35 -24.56 -1.96
N HIS A 171 16.20 -23.65 -0.99
CA HIS A 171 17.29 -22.84 -0.42
C HIS A 171 17.41 -23.00 1.11
N GLN A 172 17.01 -24.17 1.63
CA GLN A 172 17.21 -24.58 3.02
C GLN A 172 18.62 -25.13 3.26
#